data_AF-A0A7Z9WN11-F1
#
_entry.id   AF-A0A7Z9WN11-F1
#
_cell.length_a   1.000
_cell.length_b   1.000
_cell.length_c   1.000
_cell.angle_alpha   90.00
_cell.angle_beta   90.00
_cell.angle_gamma   90.00
#
_symmetry.space_group_name_H-M   'P 1'
#
loop_
_entity.id
_entity.type
_entity.pdbx_description
1 polymer ?
#
loop_
_entity_poly.entity_id
_entity_poly.type
_entity_poly.pdbx_seq_one_letter_code
_entity_poly.pdbx_strand_id
1 'polypeptide(L)'
;MNREDKLEDMSFEEAFRGLEEAVRRLEEGGLTLEESIALFERGMKLAEHCSRKLDEAELKVSQLIPSAEEGYEAVPFEGGEPRP
;
A
#
# COMPACT_ATOMS: atom_id res chain seq x y z
N MET A 1 2.13 -27.83 0.90
CA MET A 1 2.10 -26.40 0.52
C MET A 1 0.71 -25.88 0.82
N ASN A 2 0.58 -25.03 1.85
CA ASN A 2 -0.69 -24.43 2.22
C ASN A 2 -1.09 -23.36 1.19
N ARG A 3 -2.39 -23.11 1.04
CA ARG A 3 -2.92 -22.06 0.15
C ARG A 3 -2.53 -20.65 0.61
N GLU A 4 -2.09 -20.51 1.86
CA GLU A 4 -1.70 -19.26 2.50
C GLU A 4 -0.25 -18.86 2.15
N ASP A 5 0.71 -19.80 2.16
CA ASP A 5 2.09 -19.55 1.68
C ASP A 5 2.11 -18.99 0.25
N LYS A 6 1.19 -19.45 -0.60
CA LYS A 6 1.12 -19.04 -2.01
C LYS A 6 0.70 -17.59 -2.22
N LEU A 7 0.06 -16.98 -1.23
CA LEU A 7 -0.39 -15.58 -1.26
C LEU A 7 0.75 -14.64 -0.85
N GLU A 8 1.54 -15.03 0.16
CA GLU A 8 2.64 -14.19 0.66
C GLU A 8 3.76 -13.99 -0.37
N ASP A 9 3.97 -14.97 -1.24
CA ASP A 9 4.92 -14.89 -2.36
C ASP A 9 4.43 -14.06 -3.56
N MET A 10 3.14 -13.66 -3.59
CA MET A 10 2.61 -12.90 -4.73
C MET A 10 3.14 -11.46 -4.77
N SER A 11 3.47 -11.00 -5.97
CA SER A 11 3.67 -9.57 -6.24
C SER A 11 2.36 -8.78 -6.04
N PHE A 12 2.49 -7.45 -5.92
CA PHE A 12 1.33 -6.57 -5.83
C PHE A 12 0.45 -6.71 -7.08
N GLU A 13 1.04 -6.72 -8.28
CA GLU A 13 0.29 -6.81 -9.54
C GLU A 13 -0.46 -8.14 -9.69
N GLU A 14 0.12 -9.25 -9.23
CA GLU A 14 -0.54 -10.55 -9.25
C GLU A 14 -1.72 -10.61 -8.29
N ALA A 15 -1.53 -10.12 -7.06
CA ALA A 15 -2.59 -10.07 -6.06
C ALA A 15 -3.73 -9.14 -6.48
N PHE A 16 -3.40 -7.97 -7.06
CA PHE A 16 -4.36 -7.01 -7.56
C PHE A 16 -5.20 -7.57 -8.70
N ARG A 17 -4.57 -8.23 -9.69
CA ARG A 17 -5.31 -8.93 -10.77
C ARG A 17 -6.23 -10.01 -10.23
N GLY A 18 -5.78 -10.78 -9.25
CA GLY A 18 -6.61 -11.79 -8.60
C GLY A 18 -7.82 -11.18 -7.89
N LEU A 19 -7.66 -10.00 -7.29
CA LEU A 19 -8.74 -9.27 -6.64
C LEU A 19 -9.75 -8.74 -7.66
N GLU A 20 -9.28 -8.13 -8.74
CA GLU A 20 -10.14 -7.67 -9.84
C GLU A 20 -10.97 -8.81 -10.44
N GLU A 21 -10.37 -9.98 -10.65
CA GLU A 21 -11.08 -11.16 -11.12
C GLU A 21 -12.15 -11.62 -10.12
N ALA A 22 -11.83 -11.63 -8.82
CA ALA A 22 -12.77 -12.02 -7.78
C ALA A 22 -13.98 -11.07 -7.71
N VAL A 23 -13.74 -9.76 -7.77
CA VAL A 23 -14.79 -8.73 -7.81
C VAL A 23 -15.64 -8.90 -9.05
N ARG A 24 -15.02 -9.00 -10.23
CA ARG A 24 -15.73 -9.18 -11.50
C ARG A 24 -16.65 -10.40 -11.48
N ARG A 25 -16.19 -11.53 -10.94
CA ARG A 25 -17.01 -12.76 -10.83
C ARG A 25 -18.17 -12.60 -9.85
N LEU A 26 -17.98 -11.85 -8.76
CA LEU A 26 -19.07 -11.53 -7.83
C LEU A 26 -20.12 -10.62 -8.48
N GLU A 27 -19.68 -9.66 -9.31
CA GLU A 27 -20.56 -8.74 -10.03
C GLU A 27 -21.31 -9.39 -11.21
N GLU A 28 -20.67 -10.33 -11.92
CA GLU A 28 -21.29 -11.10 -13.01
C GLU A 28 -22.46 -11.97 -12.50
N GLY A 29 -22.43 -12.36 -11.22
CA GLY A 29 -23.48 -13.18 -10.61
C GLY A 29 -23.48 -14.63 -11.14
N GLY A 30 -24.60 -15.34 -10.96
CA GLY A 30 -24.72 -16.74 -11.37
C GLY A 30 -23.94 -17.74 -10.50
N LEU A 31 -23.42 -17.27 -9.36
CA LEU A 31 -22.73 -18.09 -8.37
C LEU A 31 -23.72 -18.63 -7.34
N THR A 32 -23.42 -19.81 -6.81
CA THR A 32 -24.07 -20.29 -5.59
C THR A 32 -23.65 -19.45 -4.38
N LEU A 33 -24.41 -19.56 -3.28
CA LEU A 33 -24.08 -18.88 -2.02
C LEU A 33 -22.69 -19.29 -1.52
N GLU A 34 -22.36 -20.58 -1.56
CA GLU A 34 -21.06 -21.10 -1.12
C GLU A 34 -19.91 -20.55 -1.98
N GLU A 35 -20.08 -20.49 -3.30
CA GLU A 35 -19.09 -19.91 -4.21
C GLU A 35 -18.90 -18.41 -3.99
N SER A 36 -20.00 -17.70 -3.72
CA SER A 36 -19.99 -16.26 -3.44
C SER A 36 -19.21 -15.97 -2.16
N ILE A 37 -19.43 -16.76 -1.11
CA ILE A 37 -18.69 -16.66 0.16
C ILE A 37 -17.21 -16.97 -0.06
N ALA A 38 -16.88 -18.05 -0.78
CA ALA A 38 -15.49 -18.41 -1.05
C ALA A 38 -14.73 -17.37 -1.87
N LEU A 39 -15.39 -16.77 -2.87
CA LEU A 39 -14.81 -15.67 -3.66
C LEU A 39 -14.63 -14.41 -2.83
N PHE A 40 -15.58 -14.09 -1.97
CA PHE A 40 -15.48 -12.96 -1.05
C PHE A 40 -14.31 -13.12 -0.08
N GLU A 41 -14.19 -14.27 0.59
CA GLU A 41 -13.07 -14.55 1.49
C GLU A 41 -11.71 -14.47 0.79
N ARG A 42 -11.63 -15.01 -0.43
CA ARG A 42 -10.42 -14.90 -1.25
C ARG A 42 -10.12 -13.44 -1.62
N GLY A 43 -11.13 -12.68 -2.02
CA GLY A 43 -11.01 -11.26 -2.32
C GLY A 43 -10.49 -10.46 -1.12
N MET A 44 -11.03 -10.71 0.08
CA MET A 44 -10.57 -10.08 1.32
C MET A 44 -9.09 -10.35 1.59
N LYS A 45 -8.63 -11.60 1.43
CA LYS A 45 -7.21 -11.96 1.62
C LYS A 45 -6.30 -11.28 0.59
N LEU A 46 -6.74 -11.18 -0.66
CA LEU A 46 -5.99 -10.48 -1.72
C LEU A 46 -5.91 -8.98 -1.43
N ALA A 47 -7.01 -8.37 -0.98
CA ALA A 47 -7.05 -6.96 -0.62
C ALA A 47 -6.13 -6.64 0.57
N GLU A 48 -6.12 -7.48 1.60
CA GLU A 48 -5.21 -7.35 2.75
C GLU A 48 -3.74 -7.45 2.30
N HIS A 49 -3.41 -8.39 1.43
CA HIS A 49 -2.06 -8.53 0.88
C HIS A 49 -1.64 -7.30 0.06
N CYS A 50 -2.53 -6.80 -0.80
CA CYS A 50 -2.29 -5.56 -1.54
C CYS A 50 -2.02 -4.38 -0.61
N SER A 51 -2.81 -4.23 0.47
CA SER A 51 -2.60 -3.18 1.47
C SER A 51 -1.21 -3.30 2.11
N ARG A 52 -0.84 -4.49 2.59
CA ARG A 52 0.47 -4.74 3.19
C ARG A 52 1.63 -4.36 2.25
N LYS A 53 1.53 -4.71 0.97
CA LYS A 53 2.57 -4.36 -0.02
C LYS A 53 2.68 -2.85 -0.23
N LEU A 54 1.56 -2.13 -0.22
CA LEU A 54 1.55 -0.67 -0.31
C LEU A 54 2.14 -0.02 0.94
N ASP A 55 1.78 -0.51 2.12
CA ASP A 55 2.34 -0.04 3.40
C ASP A 55 3.86 -0.23 3.45
N GLU A 56 4.36 -1.38 3.00
CA GLU A 56 5.79 -1.65 2.89
C GLU A 56 6.49 -0.71 1.89
N ALA A 57 5.83 -0.37 0.78
CA ALA A 57 6.36 0.55 -0.21
C ALA A 57 6.40 1.99 0.33
N GLU A 58 5.34 2.44 0.99
CA GLU A 58 5.26 3.75 1.63
C GLU A 58 6.33 3.91 2.72
N LEU A 59 6.54 2.89 3.55
CA LEU A 59 7.59 2.90 4.56
C LEU A 59 8.98 3.02 3.94
N LYS A 60 9.25 2.30 2.83
CA LYS A 60 10.52 2.41 2.11
C LYS A 60 10.73 3.80 1.52
N VAL A 61 9.68 4.39 0.95
CA VAL A 61 9.75 5.74 0.38
C VAL A 61 9.98 6.78 1.48
N SER A 62 9.26 6.70 2.60
CA SER A 62 9.42 7.65 3.72
C SER A 62 10.80 7.59 4.38
N GLN A 63 11.45 6.42 4.41
CA GLN A 63 12.84 6.29 4.88
C GLN A 63 13.88 6.89 3.92
N LEU A 64 13.58 6.99 2.63
CA LEU A 64 14.49 7.52 1.61
C LEU A 64 14.37 9.03 1.42
N ILE A 65 13.22 9.61 1.78
CA ILE A 65 13.01 11.06 1.75
C ILE A 65 13.57 11.62 3.06
N PRO A 66 14.67 12.41 3.03
CA PRO A 66 15.12 13.10 4.23
C PRO A 66 13.97 13.96 4.75
N SER A 67 13.66 13.85 6.04
CA SER A 67 12.61 14.64 6.68
C SER A 67 12.73 16.08 6.22
N ALA A 68 11.73 16.59 5.49
CA ALA A 68 11.64 18.01 5.11
C ALA A 68 11.36 18.91 6.34
N GLU A 69 11.75 18.47 7.53
CA GLU A 69 11.60 19.11 8.83
C GLU A 69 12.96 19.29 9.54
N GLU A 70 14.07 19.37 8.81
CA GLU A 70 15.15 20.24 9.25
C GLU A 70 14.71 21.68 8.98
N GLY A 71 13.91 22.19 9.91
CA GLY A 71 13.44 23.57 9.92
C GLY A 71 14.62 24.52 9.77
N TYR A 72 14.53 25.43 8.82
CA TYR A 72 15.44 26.57 8.73
C TYR A 72 15.22 27.40 10.00
N GLU A 73 16.16 27.33 10.95
CA GLU A 73 16.15 28.28 12.07
C GLU A 73 16.57 29.63 11.49
N ALA A 74 15.59 30.51 11.29
CA ALA A 74 15.84 31.88 10.90
C ALA A 74 16.56 32.59 12.05
N VAL A 75 17.90 32.61 11.99
CA VAL A 75 18.69 33.48 12.87
C VAL A 75 18.41 34.94 12.51
N PRO A 76 18.14 35.82 13.50
CA PRO A 76 18.01 37.24 13.23
C PRO A 76 19.30 37.75 12.59
N PHE A 77 19.19 38.32 11.39
CA PHE A 77 20.29 39.07 10.80
C PHE A 77 20.46 40.36 11.60
N GLU A 78 21.36 40.35 12.59
CA GLU A 78 21.85 41.59 13.19
C GLU A 78 22.70 42.29 12.12
N GLY A 79 22.05 43.21 11.40
CA GLY A 79 22.69 44.05 10.41
C GLY A 79 23.89 44.74 11.03
N GLY A 80 25.08 44.21 10.72
CA GLY A 80 26.33 44.87 11.06
C GLY A 80 26.29 46.28 10.51
N GLU A 81 26.39 47.27 11.39
CA GLU A 81 26.56 48.66 11.02
C GLU A 81 27.64 48.75 9.92
N PRO A 82 27.41 49.51 8.84
CA PRO A 82 28.47 49.77 7.88
C PRO A 82 29.61 50.46 8.62
N ARG A 83 30.73 49.75 8.80
CA ARG A 83 31.99 50.36 9.22
C ARG A 83 32.44 51.34 8.13
N PRO A 84 33.09 52.44 8.55
CA PRO A 84 32.84 53.81 8.10
C PRO A 84 33.15 54.10 6.63
#